data_AF-A0A6I4MMW4-F1
#
_entry.id   AF-A0A6I4MMW4-F1
#
_cell.length_a   1.000
_cell.length_b   1.000
_cell.length_c   1.000
_cell.angle_alpha   90.00
_cell.angle_beta   90.00
_cell.angle_gamma   90.00
#
_symmetry.space_group_name_H-M   'P 1'
#
loop_
_entity.id
_entity.type
_entity.pdbx_description
1 polymer ?
#
loop_
_entity_poly.entity_id
_entity_poly.type
_entity_poly.pdbx_seq_one_letter_code
_entity_poly.pdbx_strand_id
1 'polypeptide(L)'
;MVLVGHTDTHEFAAGSTTDQCGNPWDPTRTAGGSAAAVAAGMVPAALGTDTAGSLRIPAALCGVSTLKPSAGMVSNAGTIPLAPSLDQVGRSRGRWPTGPCCSPRSPAGNRQGSRPPRRLAAARHP
;
A
#
# COMPACT_ATOMS: atom_id res chain seq x y z
N MET A 1 -12.02 -10.41 -10.90
CA MET A 1 -11.42 -10.14 -9.57
C MET A 1 -12.33 -10.78 -8.54
N VAL A 2 -11.79 -11.40 -7.50
CA VAL A 2 -12.58 -12.04 -6.43
C VAL A 2 -12.57 -11.11 -5.22
N LEU A 3 -13.74 -10.83 -4.64
CA LEU A 3 -13.87 -10.05 -3.42
C LEU A 3 -13.48 -10.92 -2.22
N VAL A 4 -12.46 -10.51 -1.48
CA VAL A 4 -11.94 -11.26 -0.32
C VAL A 4 -12.69 -10.87 0.96
N GLY A 5 -13.05 -9.58 1.12
CA GLY A 5 -13.76 -9.09 2.30
C GLY A 5 -13.74 -7.57 2.40
N HIS A 6 -14.23 -7.07 3.53
CA HIS A 6 -14.16 -5.65 3.91
C HIS A 6 -12.94 -5.40 4.78
N THR A 7 -12.31 -4.24 4.63
CA THR A 7 -11.18 -3.81 5.46
C THR A 7 -11.62 -2.73 6.44
N ASP A 8 -10.96 -2.65 7.59
CA ASP A 8 -11.23 -1.59 8.56
C ASP A 8 -10.97 -0.19 7.97
N THR A 9 -11.82 0.74 8.39
CA THR A 9 -11.75 2.16 8.06
C THR A 9 -12.13 2.97 9.29
N HIS A 10 -11.66 4.22 9.39
CA HIS A 10 -12.19 5.13 10.39
C HIS A 10 -13.71 5.27 10.24
N GLU A 11 -14.41 5.45 11.35
CA GLU A 11 -15.86 5.53 11.37
C GLU A 11 -16.35 6.62 10.41
N PHE A 12 -17.27 6.26 9.51
CA PHE A 12 -17.78 7.14 8.44
C PHE A 12 -16.71 7.76 7.52
N ALA A 13 -15.49 7.22 7.49
CA ALA A 13 -14.31 7.84 6.86
C ALA A 13 -13.93 9.22 7.44
N ALA A 14 -14.47 9.57 8.62
CA ALA A 14 -14.36 10.90 9.23
C ALA A 14 -13.14 11.02 10.17
N GLY A 15 -11.95 10.62 9.70
CA GLY A 15 -10.73 10.72 10.50
C GLY A 15 -9.49 10.26 9.74
N SER A 16 -8.33 10.40 10.40
CA SER A 16 -7.00 10.14 9.82
C SER A 16 -6.29 8.92 10.41
N THR A 17 -6.88 8.27 11.41
CA THR A 17 -6.36 7.04 12.05
C THR A 17 -7.36 5.90 11.91
N THR A 18 -6.94 4.66 12.10
CA THR A 18 -7.85 3.50 12.17
C THR A 18 -7.27 2.58 13.24
N ASP A 19 -7.67 2.81 14.48
CA ASP A 19 -7.01 2.23 15.65
C ASP A 19 -7.17 0.70 15.72
N GLN A 20 -8.16 0.16 15.01
CA GLN A 20 -8.40 -1.27 14.85
C GLN A 20 -7.36 -1.95 13.94
N CYS A 21 -6.62 -1.19 13.13
CA CYS A 21 -5.70 -1.72 12.13
C CYS A 21 -4.27 -1.24 12.36
N GLY A 22 -3.38 -2.21 12.65
CA GLY A 22 -1.95 -1.97 12.81
C GLY A 22 -1.21 -1.86 11.47
N ASN A 23 -0.14 -1.07 11.44
CA ASN A 23 0.72 -0.94 10.27
C ASN A 23 1.59 -2.20 10.09
N PRO A 24 1.63 -2.82 8.89
CA PRO A 24 2.42 -4.05 8.65
C PRO A 24 3.93 -3.89 8.88
N TRP A 25 4.45 -2.67 8.84
CA TRP A 25 5.87 -2.39 9.09
C TRP A 25 6.21 -2.16 10.56
N ASP A 26 5.21 -1.76 11.36
CA ASP A 26 5.32 -1.47 12.79
C ASP A 26 3.92 -1.56 13.44
N PRO A 27 3.59 -2.69 14.11
CA PRO A 27 2.26 -2.90 14.69
C PRO A 27 1.88 -1.91 15.81
N THR A 28 2.83 -1.13 16.33
CA THR A 28 2.54 -0.08 17.32
C THR A 28 1.96 1.19 16.69
N ARG A 29 1.91 1.25 15.36
CA ARG A 29 1.35 2.36 14.58
C ARG A 29 0.05 1.94 13.92
N THR A 30 -0.83 2.91 13.70
CA THR A 30 -2.07 2.73 12.95
C THR A 30 -1.84 2.73 11.43
N ALA A 31 -2.72 2.06 10.69
CA ALA A 31 -2.82 2.09 9.25
C ALA A 31 -4.28 2.01 8.79
N GLY A 32 -4.58 2.48 7.58
CA GLY A 32 -5.86 2.20 6.95
C GLY A 32 -5.91 0.75 6.44
N GLY A 33 -7.00 0.02 6.69
CA GLY A 33 -7.08 -1.41 6.45
C GLY A 33 -6.80 -1.84 5.01
N SER A 34 -7.26 -1.06 4.02
CA SER A 34 -7.01 -1.33 2.60
C SER A 34 -5.54 -1.23 2.22
N ALA A 35 -4.80 -0.25 2.77
CA ALA A 35 -3.37 -0.11 2.53
C ALA A 35 -2.56 -1.17 3.28
N ALA A 36 -2.95 -1.49 4.53
CA ALA A 36 -2.32 -2.52 5.34
C ALA A 36 -2.47 -3.91 4.71
N ALA A 37 -3.66 -4.28 4.23
CA ALA A 37 -3.91 -5.56 3.58
C ALA A 37 -3.06 -5.75 2.31
N VAL A 38 -2.90 -4.68 1.52
CA VAL A 38 -2.06 -4.69 0.33
C VAL A 38 -0.57 -4.74 0.69
N ALA A 39 -0.13 -3.96 1.67
CA ALA A 39 1.27 -3.92 2.11
C ALA A 39 1.73 -5.24 2.74
N ALA A 40 0.85 -5.91 3.48
CA ALA A 40 1.07 -7.23 4.05
C ALA A 40 1.00 -8.36 3.01
N GLY A 41 0.65 -8.06 1.74
CA GLY A 41 0.56 -9.06 0.67
C GLY A 41 -0.66 -9.98 0.77
N MET A 42 -1.69 -9.62 1.56
CA MET A 42 -2.93 -10.41 1.67
C MET A 42 -3.75 -10.35 0.39
N VAL A 43 -3.75 -9.19 -0.27
CA VAL A 43 -4.45 -8.95 -1.55
C VAL A 43 -3.57 -8.15 -2.51
N PRO A 44 -3.67 -8.37 -3.84
CA PRO A 44 -2.84 -7.64 -4.81
C PRO A 44 -3.26 -6.17 -4.98
N ALA A 45 -4.52 -5.86 -4.67
CA ALA A 45 -5.11 -4.52 -4.73
C ALA A 45 -6.31 -4.43 -3.78
N ALA A 46 -6.61 -3.23 -3.31
CA ALA A 46 -7.78 -2.93 -2.51
C ALA A 46 -8.47 -1.65 -2.99
N LEU A 47 -9.78 -1.57 -2.78
CA LEU A 47 -10.58 -0.38 -3.07
C LEU A 47 -10.76 0.46 -1.80
N GLY A 48 -11.02 1.75 -1.97
CA GLY A 48 -11.36 2.66 -0.89
C GLY A 48 -11.81 4.01 -1.44
N THR A 49 -12.08 4.95 -0.54
CA THR A 49 -12.46 6.33 -0.88
C THR A 49 -11.34 7.30 -0.52
N ASP A 50 -11.23 8.39 -1.28
CA ASP A 50 -10.35 9.52 -0.97
C ASP A 50 -11.19 10.80 -0.99
N THR A 51 -11.36 11.40 0.19
CA THR A 51 -12.06 12.69 0.36
C THR A 51 -11.06 13.76 0.79
N ALA A 52 -10.35 13.49 1.90
CA ALA A 52 -9.31 14.34 2.47
C ALA A 52 -7.91 13.68 2.40
N GLY A 53 -7.73 12.67 1.54
CA GLY A 53 -6.51 11.87 1.46
C GLY A 53 -6.61 10.46 2.02
N SER A 54 -7.81 9.95 2.29
CA SER A 54 -8.03 8.67 2.99
C SER A 54 -7.50 7.43 2.25
N LEU A 55 -7.17 7.53 0.95
CA LEU A 55 -6.38 6.51 0.25
C LEU A 55 -4.89 6.88 0.20
N ARG A 56 -4.56 8.15 -0.07
CA ARG A 56 -3.16 8.62 -0.23
C ARG A 56 -2.35 8.57 1.05
N ILE A 57 -2.92 8.99 2.18
CA ILE A 57 -2.27 9.01 3.50
C ILE A 57 -1.87 7.59 3.93
N PRO A 58 -2.79 6.61 4.05
CA PRO A 58 -2.40 5.27 4.49
C PRO A 58 -1.53 4.55 3.46
N ALA A 59 -1.66 4.85 2.16
CA ALA A 59 -0.76 4.32 1.15
C ALA A 59 0.70 4.78 1.36
N ALA A 60 0.91 6.06 1.69
CA ALA A 60 2.23 6.60 2.02
C ALA A 60 2.79 5.96 3.31
N LEU A 61 1.96 5.79 4.33
CA LEU A 61 2.35 5.17 5.61
C LEU A 61 2.64 3.67 5.50
N CYS A 62 1.98 2.96 4.58
CA CYS A 62 2.14 1.52 4.35
C CYS A 62 3.05 1.21 3.17
N GLY A 63 3.67 2.19 2.51
CA GLY A 63 4.61 1.96 1.40
C GLY A 63 3.98 1.30 0.16
N VAL A 64 2.72 1.58 -0.13
CA VAL A 64 2.00 1.08 -1.31
C VAL A 64 1.63 2.22 -2.25
N SER A 65 1.38 1.90 -3.52
CA SER A 65 0.93 2.90 -4.50
C SER A 65 -0.59 2.99 -4.50
N THR A 66 -1.13 4.19 -4.73
CA THR A 66 -2.57 4.40 -4.85
C THR A 66 -2.89 5.39 -5.96
N LEU A 67 -4.10 5.28 -6.51
CA LEU A 67 -4.64 6.19 -7.52
C LEU A 67 -5.91 6.84 -6.97
N LYS A 68 -5.88 8.16 -6.83
CA LYS A 68 -7.08 9.00 -6.70
C LYS A 68 -7.49 9.47 -8.10
N PRO A 69 -8.62 9.01 -8.64
CA PRO A 69 -9.09 9.48 -9.94
C PRO A 69 -9.56 10.94 -9.87
N SER A 70 -9.74 11.58 -11.03
CA SER A 70 -10.42 12.86 -11.12
C SER A 70 -11.85 12.73 -10.61
N ALA A 71 -12.39 13.80 -10.01
CA ALA A 71 -13.75 13.81 -9.49
C ALA A 71 -14.76 13.41 -10.60
N GLY A 72 -15.69 12.51 -10.27
CA GLY A 72 -16.70 12.00 -11.20
C GLY A 72 -16.23 10.96 -12.23
N MET A 73 -14.92 10.66 -12.32
CA MET A 73 -14.40 9.66 -13.27
C MET A 73 -14.79 8.23 -12.89
N VAL A 74 -14.91 7.95 -11.59
CA VAL A 74 -15.40 6.67 -11.06
C VAL A 74 -16.68 6.98 -10.29
N SER A 75 -17.71 6.14 -10.50
CA SER A 75 -18.99 6.30 -9.81
C SER A 75 -18.82 6.02 -8.31
N ASN A 76 -19.43 6.88 -7.48
CA ASN A 76 -19.57 6.69 -6.03
C ASN A 76 -20.87 5.95 -5.67
N ALA A 77 -21.61 5.40 -6.65
CA ALA A 77 -22.81 4.65 -6.36
C ALA A 77 -22.49 3.44 -5.47
N GLY A 78 -23.23 3.30 -4.36
CA GLY A 78 -23.05 2.23 -3.38
C GLY A 78 -22.03 2.53 -2.26
N THR A 79 -21.37 3.70 -2.27
CA THR A 79 -20.56 4.14 -1.11
C THR A 79 -21.42 4.88 -0.10
N ILE A 80 -21.11 4.74 1.19
CA ILE A 80 -21.63 5.63 2.23
C ILE A 80 -20.90 6.98 2.09
N PRO A 81 -21.62 8.10 1.86
CA PRO A 81 -20.97 9.38 1.60
C PRO A 81 -20.38 10.00 2.87
N LEU A 82 -19.17 10.56 2.75
CA LEU A 82 -18.61 11.47 3.76
C LEU A 82 -18.84 12.92 3.32
N ALA A 83 -18.39 13.25 2.10
CA ALA A 83 -18.63 14.53 1.46
C ALA A 83 -18.86 14.29 -0.03
N PRO A 84 -20.12 14.15 -0.49
CA PRO A 84 -20.45 13.65 -1.84
C PRO A 84 -19.74 14.36 -3.00
N SER A 85 -19.48 15.66 -2.87
CA SER A 85 -18.78 16.47 -3.87
C SER A 85 -17.27 16.23 -3.91
N LEU A 86 -16.69 15.69 -2.83
CA LEU A 86 -15.26 15.47 -2.64
C LEU A 86 -14.88 14.00 -2.57
N ASP A 87 -15.85 13.08 -2.44
CA ASP A 87 -15.57 11.65 -2.40
C ASP A 87 -15.10 11.15 -3.77
N GLN A 88 -14.01 10.40 -3.81
CA GLN A 88 -13.60 9.64 -5.00
C GLN A 88 -13.26 8.20 -4.64
N VAL A 89 -13.91 7.25 -5.31
CA VAL A 89 -13.52 5.83 -5.23
C VAL A 89 -12.22 5.60 -6.01
N GLY A 90 -11.20 5.09 -5.32
CA GLY A 90 -9.89 4.81 -5.89
C GLY A 90 -9.41 3.39 -5.58
N ARG A 91 -8.16 3.11 -5.95
CA ARG A 91 -7.52 1.80 -5.70
C ARG A 91 -6.09 1.94 -5.19
N SER A 92 -5.75 1.16 -4.17
CA SER A 92 -4.38 0.87 -3.77
C SER A 92 -3.89 -0.41 -4.45
N ARG A 93 -2.59 -0.48 -4.73
CA ARG A 93 -1.95 -1.65 -5.37
C ARG A 93 -0.57 -1.88 -4.77
N GLY A 94 -0.29 -3.14 -4.47
CA GLY A 94 1.00 -3.59 -3.97
C GLY A 94 2.00 -3.73 -5.11
N ARG A 95 3.28 -3.55 -4.80
CA ARG A 95 4.35 -3.86 -5.75
C ARG A 95 4.61 -5.38 -5.70
N TRP A 96 4.00 -6.15 -6.59
CA TRP A 96 4.40 -7.55 -6.81
C TRP A 96 5.78 -7.58 -7.52
N PRO A 97 6.65 -8.60 -7.33
CA PRO A 97 8.08 -8.40 -7.42
C PRO A 97 8.57 -8.36 -8.87
N THR A 98 8.83 -7.15 -9.36
CA THR A 98 9.98 -6.93 -10.23
C THR A 98 11.15 -6.50 -9.34
N GLY A 99 11.88 -7.48 -8.80
CA GLY A 99 13.19 -7.32 -8.18
C GLY A 99 13.24 -6.74 -6.75
N PRO A 100 14.24 -7.14 -5.93
CA PRO A 100 14.43 -6.64 -4.58
C PRO A 100 15.13 -5.29 -4.63
N CYS A 101 14.39 -4.20 -4.44
CA CYS A 101 15.01 -2.93 -4.02
C CYS A 101 14.69 -2.63 -2.54
N CYS A 102 13.52 -3.07 -2.06
CA CYS A 102 13.13 -2.93 -0.66
C CYS A 102 12.54 -4.25 -0.17
N SER A 103 13.39 -5.18 0.26
CA SER A 103 12.93 -6.23 1.18
C SER A 103 12.50 -5.59 2.50
N PRO A 104 11.49 -6.13 3.22
CA PRO A 104 11.32 -5.82 4.62
C PRO A 104 12.66 -6.03 5.31
N ARG A 105 13.17 -5.02 6.02
CA ARG A 105 14.35 -5.21 6.86
C ARG A 105 13.95 -6.28 7.90
N SER A 106 14.46 -7.50 7.76
CA SER A 106 14.37 -8.49 8.84
C SER A 106 14.96 -7.86 10.11
N PRO A 107 14.31 -7.99 11.28
CA PRO A 107 14.91 -7.54 12.52
C PRO A 107 16.17 -8.39 12.76
N ALA A 108 17.31 -7.71 12.77
CA ALA A 108 18.63 -8.15 13.24
C ALA A 108 18.89 -9.68 13.24
N GLY A 109 19.30 -10.22 12.09
CA GLY A 109 19.93 -11.53 11.98
C GLY A 109 21.26 -11.38 11.24
N ASN A 110 22.36 -11.53 11.98
CA ASN A 110 23.76 -11.45 11.55
C ASN A 110 24.02 -11.97 10.12
N ARG A 111 24.41 -11.10 9.18
CA ARG A 111 24.89 -11.49 7.84
C ARG A 111 26.35 -11.07 7.65
N GLN A 112 27.26 -11.91 8.13
CA GLN A 112 28.58 -12.04 7.49
C GLN A 112 28.36 -12.74 6.15
N GLY A 113 28.02 -11.97 5.12
CA GLY A 113 27.83 -12.44 3.75
C GLY A 113 29.13 -12.35 2.97
N SER A 114 29.72 -13.52 2.70
CA SER A 114 30.68 -13.78 1.62
C SER A 114 30.26 -13.07 0.32
N ARG A 115 31.13 -12.19 -0.19
CA ARG A 115 30.97 -11.56 -1.51
C ARG A 115 31.18 -12.61 -2.61
N PRO A 116 30.36 -12.65 -3.67
CA PRO A 116 30.65 -13.50 -4.82
C PRO A 116 31.84 -12.94 -5.62
N PRO A 117 32.65 -13.79 -6.28
CA PRO A 117 33.84 -13.34 -6.99
C PRO A 117 33.48 -12.56 -8.25
N ARG A 118 34.07 -11.37 -8.40
CA ARG A 118 33.99 -10.55 -9.62
C ARG A 118 34.63 -11.31 -10.77
N ARG A 119 33.85 -11.69 -11.79
CA ARG A 119 34.41 -12.09 -13.10
C ARG A 119 35.04 -10.85 -13.76
N LEU A 120 36.36 -10.83 -13.91
CA LEU A 120 37.04 -9.88 -14.79
C LEU A 120 36.63 -10.20 -16.24
N ALA A 121 35.95 -9.27 -16.89
CA ALA A 121 35.78 -9.29 -18.34
C ALA A 121 37.07 -8.75 -18.98
N ALA A 122 37.79 -9.61 -19.70
CA ALA A 122 38.93 -9.22 -20.52
C ALA A 122 38.43 -8.40 -21.72
N ALA A 123 38.88 -7.14 -21.81
CA ALA A 123 38.68 -6.32 -22.99
C ALA A 123 39.55 -6.86 -24.14
N ARG A 124 38.90 -7.37 -25.18
CA ARG A 124 39.49 -7.49 -26.52
C ARG A 124 38.83 -6.41 -27.37
N HIS A 125 39.60 -5.38 -27.72
CA HIS A 125 39.29 -4.49 -28.85
C HIS A 125 39.98 -5.04 -30.11
N PRO A 126 39.41 -4.78 -31.31
CA PRO A 126 39.95 -5.23 -32.59
C PRO A 126 41.30 -4.61 -32.93
#